data_AF-A0A1F6ZMJ4-F1
#
_entry.id   AF-A0A1F6ZMJ4-F1
#
_cell.length_a   1.000
_cell.length_b   1.000
_cell.length_c   1.000
_cell.angle_alpha   90.00
_cell.angle_beta   90.00
_cell.angle_gamma   90.00
#
_symmetry.space_group_name_H-M   'P 1'
#
loop_
_entity.id
_entity.type
_entity.pdbx_description
1 polymer ?
#
loop_
_entity_poly.entity_id
_entity_poly.type
_entity_poly.pdbx_seq_one_letter_code
_entity_poly.pdbx_strand_id
1 'polypeptide(L)'
;MYEKNPNFEKYAKVNAVTSYFQVYEVYHSLIRNGYSEEDIEDFFEFLQNLCIDLDFDWIPQSVKFRKENKKRELSYADCLGYVIARELNIRFLTGDKEFEDLPNVEFVKK
;
A
#
# COMPACT_ATOMS: atom_id res chain seq x y z
N MET A 1 -7.34 6.11 -17.59
CA MET A 1 -7.60 4.70 -17.20
C MET A 1 -6.29 4.11 -16.72
N TYR A 2 -6.22 3.65 -15.47
CA TYR A 2 -5.09 2.88 -14.95
C TYR A 2 -4.61 1.89 -16.01
N GLU A 3 -3.29 1.80 -16.26
CA GLU A 3 -2.75 0.61 -16.91
C GLU A 3 -3.13 -0.56 -16.01
N LYS A 4 -4.23 -1.23 -16.35
CA LYS A 4 -4.70 -2.42 -15.67
C LYS A 4 -3.57 -3.43 -15.81
N ASN A 5 -2.81 -3.62 -14.74
CA ASN A 5 -1.96 -4.78 -14.68
C ASN A 5 -2.90 -5.99 -14.50
N PRO A 6 -3.00 -6.89 -15.50
CA PRO A 6 -3.92 -8.01 -15.47
C PRO A 6 -3.64 -8.95 -14.27
N ASN A 7 -2.42 -8.92 -13.73
CA ASN A 7 -2.06 -9.70 -12.56
C ASN A 7 -2.79 -9.24 -11.29
N PHE A 8 -3.35 -8.03 -11.27
CA PHE A 8 -4.16 -7.53 -10.16
C PHE A 8 -5.65 -7.91 -10.26
N GLU A 9 -6.14 -8.38 -11.40
CA GLU A 9 -7.57 -8.67 -11.59
C GLU A 9 -8.09 -9.75 -10.63
N LYS A 10 -7.23 -10.70 -10.25
CA LYS A 10 -7.57 -11.74 -9.27
C LYS A 10 -7.87 -11.21 -7.86
N TYR A 11 -7.48 -9.97 -7.55
CA TYR A 11 -7.77 -9.31 -6.27
C TYR A 11 -9.00 -8.42 -6.32
N ALA A 12 -9.69 -8.29 -7.45
CA ALA A 12 -10.89 -7.45 -7.54
C ALA A 12 -12.04 -7.90 -6.63
N LYS A 13 -12.00 -9.14 -6.12
CA LYS A 13 -13.02 -9.75 -5.26
C LYS A 13 -12.52 -10.10 -3.85
N VAL A 14 -11.31 -9.68 -3.47
CA VAL A 14 -10.81 -9.91 -2.11
C VAL A 14 -11.17 -8.74 -1.21
N ASN A 15 -11.38 -9.01 0.08
CA ASN A 15 -11.49 -7.94 1.06
C ASN A 15 -10.11 -7.30 1.22
N ALA A 16 -10.00 -6.04 0.80
CA ALA A 16 -8.79 -5.25 0.91
C ALA A 16 -8.94 -4.21 2.02
N VAL A 17 -7.82 -3.81 2.60
CA VAL A 17 -7.73 -2.69 3.53
C VAL A 17 -6.53 -1.83 3.13
N THR A 18 -6.58 -0.54 3.48
CA THR A 18 -5.49 0.40 3.25
C THR A 18 -5.41 1.40 4.41
N SER A 19 -4.41 2.28 4.38
CA SER A 19 -4.26 3.39 5.32
C SER A 19 -4.23 4.72 4.59
N TYR A 20 -4.57 5.80 5.30
CA TYR A 20 -4.46 7.15 4.74
C TYR A 20 -3.04 7.50 4.25
N PHE A 21 -1.99 6.90 4.81
CA PHE A 21 -0.61 7.08 4.35
C PHE A 21 -0.36 6.49 2.96
N GLN A 22 -0.85 5.28 2.70
CA GLN A 22 -0.76 4.66 1.37
C GLN A 22 -1.64 5.41 0.37
N VAL A 23 -2.81 5.88 0.82
CA VAL A 23 -3.70 6.73 0.03
C VAL A 23 -3.01 8.05 -0.35
N TYR A 24 -2.26 8.70 0.54
CA TYR A 24 -1.46 9.88 0.18
C TYR A 24 -0.47 9.61 -0.96
N GLU A 25 0.24 8.48 -0.92
CA GLU A 25 1.20 8.13 -1.97
C GLU A 25 0.52 7.84 -3.30
N VAL A 26 -0.62 7.14 -3.26
CA VAL A 26 -1.42 6.88 -4.45
C VAL A 26 -1.94 8.18 -5.05
N TYR A 27 -2.49 9.10 -4.26
CA TYR A 27 -2.95 10.41 -4.75
C TYR A 27 -1.80 11.16 -5.42
N HIS A 28 -0.67 11.27 -4.74
CA HIS A 28 0.50 11.99 -5.23
C HIS A 28 1.01 11.36 -6.54
N SER A 29 1.05 10.03 -6.64
CA SER A 29 1.44 9.33 -7.86
C SER A 29 0.49 9.65 -9.02
N LEU A 30 -0.82 9.67 -8.79
CA LEU A 30 -1.81 9.98 -9.83
C LEU A 30 -1.64 11.41 -10.35
N ILE A 31 -1.58 12.40 -9.46
CA ILE A 31 -1.35 13.79 -9.85
C ILE A 31 -0.04 13.93 -10.63
N ARG A 32 1.05 13.29 -10.16
CA ARG A 32 2.35 13.31 -10.87
C ARG A 32 2.29 12.71 -12.27
N ASN A 33 1.40 11.75 -12.49
CA ASN A 33 1.20 11.10 -13.78
C ASN A 33 0.17 11.83 -14.67
N GLY A 34 -0.25 13.04 -14.30
CA GLY A 34 -1.06 13.93 -15.14
C GLY A 34 -2.57 13.69 -15.09
N TYR A 35 -3.07 12.98 -14.06
CA TYR A 35 -4.50 12.80 -13.84
C TYR A 35 -5.12 14.07 -13.24
N SER A 36 -6.33 14.41 -13.66
CA SER A 36 -7.08 15.52 -13.07
C SER A 36 -7.67 15.13 -11.72
N GLU A 37 -8.03 16.11 -10.89
CA GLU A 37 -8.71 15.84 -9.62
C GLU A 37 -10.06 15.13 -9.84
N GLU A 38 -10.79 15.50 -10.90
CA GLU A 38 -12.05 14.87 -11.31
C GLU A 38 -11.86 13.39 -11.69
N ASP A 39 -10.74 13.03 -12.35
CA ASP A 39 -10.42 11.62 -12.66
C ASP A 39 -10.14 10.78 -11.41
N ILE A 40 -9.81 11.41 -10.29
CA ILE A 40 -9.31 10.75 -9.07
C ILE A 40 -10.42 10.64 -8.00
N GLU A 41 -11.44 11.49 -8.05
CA GLU A 41 -12.46 11.63 -6.99
C GLU A 41 -13.19 10.31 -6.68
N ASP A 42 -13.82 9.69 -7.67
CA ASP A 42 -14.53 8.40 -7.51
C ASP A 42 -13.60 7.29 -6.98
N PHE A 43 -12.35 7.28 -7.44
CA PHE A 43 -11.36 6.32 -6.99
C PHE A 43 -10.95 6.55 -5.54
N PHE A 44 -10.91 7.81 -5.10
CA PHE A 44 -10.58 8.17 -3.73
C PHE A 44 -11.71 7.88 -2.75
N GLU A 45 -12.97 8.11 -3.14
CA GLU A 45 -14.12 7.69 -2.35
C GLU A 45 -14.12 6.16 -2.14
N PHE A 46 -13.79 5.40 -3.19
CA PHE A 46 -13.59 3.96 -3.07
C PHE A 46 -12.47 3.61 -2.08
N LEU A 47 -11.28 4.23 -2.20
CA LEU A 47 -10.16 3.96 -1.29
C LEU A 47 -10.46 4.35 0.16
N GLN A 48 -11.21 5.43 0.39
CA GLN A 48 -11.62 5.87 1.71
C GLN A 48 -12.44 4.79 2.43
N ASN A 49 -13.31 4.08 1.71
CA ASN A 49 -14.10 2.97 2.26
C ASN A 49 -13.26 1.75 2.65
N LEU A 50 -12.00 1.66 2.18
CA LEU A 50 -11.04 0.62 2.55
C LEU A 50 -10.08 1.06 3.66
N CYS A 51 -10.08 2.35 4.03
CA CYS A 51 -9.20 2.87 5.07
C CYS A 51 -9.59 2.32 6.44
N ILE A 52 -8.57 1.88 7.18
CA ILE A 52 -8.72 1.48 8.58
C ILE A 52 -8.17 2.55 9.52
N ASP A 53 -8.65 2.52 10.76
CA ASP A 53 -8.03 3.26 11.85
C ASP A 53 -6.65 2.67 12.18
N LEU A 54 -5.70 3.55 12.46
CA LEU A 54 -4.34 3.15 12.80
C LEU A 54 -4.20 2.95 14.30
N ASP A 55 -3.61 1.82 14.68
CA ASP A 55 -3.08 1.67 16.03
C ASP A 55 -1.77 2.47 16.14
N PHE A 56 -1.68 3.29 17.19
CA PHE A 56 -0.51 4.11 17.47
C PHE A 56 0.74 3.26 17.71
N ASP A 57 0.57 2.03 18.21
CA ASP A 57 1.67 1.10 18.48
C ASP A 57 2.31 0.55 17.19
N TRP A 58 1.66 0.70 16.03
CA TRP A 58 2.23 0.30 14.74
C TRP A 58 3.32 1.26 14.26
N ILE A 59 3.31 2.52 14.70
CA ILE A 59 4.30 3.54 14.31
C ILE A 59 5.73 3.17 14.75
N PRO A 60 6.01 2.92 16.05
CA PRO A 60 7.37 2.55 16.46
C PRO A 60 7.84 1.24 15.81
N GLN A 61 6.91 0.31 15.54
CA GLN A 61 7.21 -0.94 14.86
C GLN A 61 7.63 -0.73 13.40
N SER A 62 6.92 0.12 12.66
CA SER A 62 7.24 0.44 11.26
C SER A 62 8.56 1.18 11.14
N VAL A 63 8.85 2.10 12.06
CA VAL A 63 10.14 2.81 12.13
C VAL A 63 11.29 1.84 12.44
N LYS A 64 11.10 0.91 13.38
CA LYS A 64 12.08 -0.13 13.69
C LYS A 64 12.33 -1.03 12.48
N PHE A 65 11.27 -1.52 11.85
CA PHE A 65 11.35 -2.34 10.63
C PHE A 65 12.13 -1.63 9.52
N ARG A 66 11.83 -0.35 9.27
CA ARG A 66 12.56 0.46 8.29
C ARG A 66 14.05 0.58 8.60
N LYS A 67 14.39 0.78 9.87
CA LYS A 67 15.79 0.88 10.32
C LYS A 67 16.54 -0.44 10.10
N GLU A 68 15.92 -1.56 10.41
CA GLU A 68 16.48 -2.91 10.19
C GLU A 68 16.65 -3.22 8.70
N ASN A 69 15.79 -2.66 7.85
CA ASN A 69 15.79 -2.82 6.40
C ASN A 69 16.35 -1.61 5.63
N LYS A 70 17.22 -0.80 6.26
CA LYS A 70 17.70 0.47 5.69
C LYS A 70 18.31 0.35 4.28
N LYS A 71 18.87 -0.81 3.92
CA LYS A 71 19.47 -1.06 2.60
C LYS A 71 18.45 -1.20 1.47
N ARG A 72 17.17 -1.46 1.78
CA ARG A 72 16.07 -1.62 0.83
C ARG A 72 15.40 -0.29 0.43
N GLU A 73 15.84 0.82 1.04
CA GLU A 73 15.34 2.18 0.75
C GLU A 73 13.81 2.36 0.82
N LEU A 74 13.14 1.55 1.64
CA LEU A 74 11.68 1.55 1.79
C LEU A 74 11.13 2.90 2.27
N SER A 75 9.97 3.28 1.74
CA SER A 75 9.21 4.45 2.21
C SER A 75 8.67 4.22 3.62
N TYR A 76 8.33 5.29 4.34
CA TYR A 76 7.68 5.16 5.66
C TYR A 76 6.27 4.58 5.53
N ALA A 77 5.54 4.95 4.48
CA ALA A 77 4.17 4.50 4.25
C ALA A 77 4.13 3.00 3.89
N ASP A 78 5.05 2.51 3.05
CA ASP A 78 5.15 1.07 2.74
C ASP A 78 5.57 0.26 3.97
N CYS A 79 6.50 0.78 4.78
CA CYS A 79 6.86 0.15 6.04
C CYS A 79 5.67 0.04 6.99
N LEU A 80 4.86 1.10 7.09
CA LEU A 80 3.65 1.11 7.90
C LEU A 80 2.62 0.12 7.35
N GLY A 81 2.38 0.13 6.03
CA GLY A 81 1.47 -0.81 5.36
C GLY A 81 1.85 -2.27 5.57
N TYR A 82 3.15 -2.59 5.51
CA TYR A 82 3.64 -3.93 5.80
C TYR A 82 3.43 -4.34 7.27
N VAL A 83 3.68 -3.42 8.22
CA VAL A 83 3.40 -3.68 9.64
C VAL A 83 1.89 -3.89 9.86
N ILE A 84 1.03 -3.03 9.32
CA ILE A 84 -0.43 -3.18 9.39
C ILE A 84 -0.85 -4.57 8.91
N ALA A 85 -0.36 -5.00 7.74
CA ALA A 85 -0.70 -6.30 7.19
C ALA A 85 -0.30 -7.45 8.12
N ARG A 86 0.88 -7.36 8.73
CA ARG A 86 1.37 -8.34 9.71
C ARG A 86 0.51 -8.37 10.96
N GLU A 87 0.20 -7.21 11.55
CA GLU A 87 -0.58 -7.12 12.80
C GLU A 87 -2.04 -7.58 12.59
N LEU A 88 -2.59 -7.36 11.40
CA LEU A 88 -3.92 -7.85 11.03
C LEU A 88 -3.93 -9.30 10.52
N ASN A 89 -2.77 -9.97 10.42
CA ASN A 89 -2.63 -11.32 9.86
C ASN A 89 -3.19 -11.46 8.43
N ILE A 90 -3.00 -10.44 7.59
CA ILE A 90 -3.38 -10.42 6.17
C ILE A 90 -2.14 -10.31 5.28
N ARG A 91 -2.26 -10.65 4.00
CA ARG A 91 -1.12 -10.51 3.07
C ARG A 91 -0.87 -9.05 2.71
N PHE A 92 0.39 -8.64 2.68
CA PHE A 92 0.80 -7.34 2.13
C PHE A 92 0.94 -7.45 0.61
N LEU A 93 -0.02 -6.89 -0.13
CA LEU A 93 -0.03 -6.89 -1.59
C LEU A 93 0.82 -5.73 -2.11
N THR A 94 1.88 -6.01 -2.88
CA THR A 94 2.73 -4.96 -3.45
C THR A 94 3.36 -5.38 -4.77
N GLY A 95 3.66 -4.39 -5.62
CA GLY A 95 4.49 -4.58 -6.81
C GLY A 95 5.93 -4.08 -6.63
N ASP A 96 6.34 -3.76 -5.41
CA ASP A 96 7.70 -3.35 -5.09
C ASP A 96 8.58 -4.56 -4.74
N LYS A 97 9.64 -4.75 -5.53
CA LYS A 97 10.56 -5.89 -5.42
C LYS A 97 11.32 -5.90 -4.09
N GLU A 98 11.44 -4.74 -3.45
CA GLU A 98 12.14 -4.61 -2.16
C GLU A 98 11.41 -5.36 -1.04
N PHE A 99 10.16 -5.80 -1.26
CA PHE A 99 9.39 -6.62 -0.34
C PHE A 99 9.26 -8.11 -0.76
N GLU A 100 9.74 -8.49 -1.95
CA GLU A 100 9.44 -9.81 -2.57
C GLU A 100 9.83 -11.01 -1.70
N ASP A 101 10.91 -10.90 -0.92
CA ASP A 101 11.44 -11.95 -0.06
C ASP A 101 10.99 -11.85 1.41
N LEU A 102 10.10 -10.90 1.72
CA LEU A 102 9.60 -10.73 3.08
C LEU A 102 8.42 -11.65 3.38
N PRO A 103 8.28 -12.13 4.63
CA PRO A 103 7.19 -13.02 4.98
C PRO A 103 5.84 -12.30 4.85
N ASN A 104 4.79 -13.05 4.52
CA ASN A 104 3.42 -12.55 4.41
C ASN A 104 3.23 -11.46 3.33
N VAL A 105 4.12 -11.41 2.34
CA VAL A 105 4.00 -10.55 1.15
C VAL A 105 3.41 -11.33 -0.01
N GLU A 106 2.45 -10.73 -0.70
CA GLU A 106 1.99 -11.16 -2.02
C GLU A 106 2.59 -10.21 -3.05
N PHE A 107 3.68 -10.63 -3.69
CA PHE A 107 4.36 -9.84 -4.71
C PHE A 107 3.68 -10.01 -6.07
N VAL A 108 3.37 -8.88 -6.72
CA VAL A 108 2.80 -8.86 -8.07
C VAL A 108 3.74 -8.14 -9.00
N LYS A 109 4.32 -8.90 -9.94
CA LYS A 109 5.19 -8.33 -10.96
C LYS A 109 4.41 -7.32 -11.82
N LYS A 110 5.00 -6.12 -11.96
CA LYS A 110 4.55 -5.09 -12.90
C LYS A 110 4.64 -5.59 -14.33
#